data_AF-A0A920UME2-F1
#
_entry.id   AF-A0A920UME2-F1
#
_cell.length_a   1.000
_cell.length_b   1.000
_cell.length_c   1.000
_cell.angle_alpha   90.00
_cell.angle_beta   90.00
_cell.angle_gamma   90.00
#
_symmetry.space_group_name_H-M   'P 1'
#
loop_
_entity.id
_entity.type
_entity.pdbx_description
1 polymer ?
#
loop_
_entity_poly.entity_id
_entity_poly.type
_entity_poly.pdbx_seq_one_letter_code
_entity_poly.pdbx_strand_id
1 'polypeptide(L)' 'MRPGGGYTICGATTGLRAELHLGLLFTRQIEIYGAFMGSKRDMGEIVRFLTEVLKRPAIGVTFLCNQPLMHIGDGEY' A
#
# COMPACT_ATOMS: atom_id res chain seq x y z
N MET A 1 0.59 10.18 -14.86
CA MET A 1 0.98 8.81 -15.25
C MET A 1 1.46 8.78 -16.69
N ARG A 2 2.36 7.84 -17.01
CA ARG A 2 2.72 7.57 -18.40
C ARG A 2 1.49 7.02 -19.14
N PRO A 3 1.30 7.34 -20.43
CA PRO A 3 0.24 6.71 -21.23
C PRO A 3 0.37 5.18 -21.20
N GLY A 4 -0.77 4.47 -21.09
CA GLY A 4 -0.83 3.01 -20.95
C GLY A 4 -0.48 2.48 -19.55
N GLY A 5 -0.30 3.35 -18.55
CA GLY A 5 0.09 2.96 -17.20
C GLY A 5 -1.09 2.53 -16.32
N GLY A 6 -0.79 1.78 -15.25
CA GLY A 6 -1.76 1.38 -14.23
C GLY A 6 -1.64 2.15 -12.92
N TYR A 7 -2.77 2.41 -12.26
CA TYR A 7 -2.89 2.93 -10.91
C TYR A 7 -3.58 1.91 -10.00
N THR A 8 -2.94 1.57 -8.90
CA THR A 8 -3.50 0.64 -7.90
C THR A 8 -3.69 1.35 -6.56
N ILE A 9 -4.86 1.16 -5.95
CA ILE A 9 -5.19 1.68 -4.62
C ILE A 9 -5.44 0.53 -3.65
N CYS A 10 -4.88 0.61 -2.44
CA CYS A 10 -5.09 -0.37 -1.37
C CYS A 10 -5.78 0.18 -0.11
N GLY A 11 -6.00 1.49 -0.06
CA GLY A 11 -6.63 2.19 1.05
C GLY A 11 -6.80 3.66 0.72
N ALA A 12 -7.63 4.35 1.50
CA ALA A 12 -7.95 5.75 1.29
C ALA A 12 -8.08 6.47 2.65
N THR A 13 -6.93 6.80 3.25
CA THR A 13 -6.84 7.35 4.62
C THR A 13 -7.41 8.76 4.73
N THR A 14 -7.34 9.55 3.65
CA THR A 14 -7.79 10.95 3.60
C THR A 14 -9.21 11.12 3.06
N GLY A 15 -9.92 10.01 2.77
CA GLY A 15 -11.32 10.04 2.33
C GLY A 15 -11.64 9.05 1.20
N LEU A 16 -12.86 8.54 1.19
CA LEU A 16 -13.29 7.46 0.29
C LEU A 16 -13.76 7.93 -1.09
N ARG A 17 -13.90 9.25 -1.30
CA ARG A 17 -14.38 9.84 -2.56
C ARG A 17 -13.21 10.45 -3.32
N ALA A 18 -13.12 10.11 -4.60
CA ALA A 18 -12.15 10.70 -5.51
C ALA A 18 -12.86 11.35 -6.70
N GLU A 19 -12.35 12.48 -7.15
CA GLU A 19 -12.76 13.13 -8.39
C GLU A 19 -11.79 12.72 -9.51
N LEU A 20 -12.33 12.34 -10.67
CA LEU A 20 -11.54 11.81 -11.77
C LEU A 20 -11.89 12.49 -13.09
N HIS A 21 -10.87 13.02 -13.76
CA HIS A 21 -11.02 13.54 -15.12
C HIS A 21 -11.02 12.38 -16.14
N LEU A 22 -12.20 11.84 -16.43
CA LEU A 22 -12.39 10.72 -17.36
C LEU A 22 -11.76 10.96 -18.75
N GLY A 23 -11.73 12.22 -19.19
CA GLY A 23 -11.04 12.64 -20.41
C GLY A 23 -9.56 12.24 -20.48
N LEU A 24 -8.85 12.41 -19.37
CA LEU A 24 -7.43 12.06 -19.26
C LEU A 24 -7.26 10.56 -19.08
N LEU A 25 -8.21 9.88 -18.42
CA LEU A 25 -8.17 8.43 -18.27
C LEU A 25 -8.23 7.76 -19.65
N PHE A 26 -9.18 8.15 -20.51
CA PHE A 26 -9.32 7.53 -21.83
C PHE A 26 -8.15 7.90 -22.76
N THR A 27 -7.80 9.19 -22.86
CA THR A 27 -6.77 9.64 -23.82
C THR A 27 -5.40 9.08 -23.50
N ARG A 28 -5.13 8.85 -22.20
CA ARG A 28 -3.86 8.26 -21.75
C ARG A 28 -3.95 6.76 -21.49
N GLN A 29 -5.07 6.11 -21.75
CA GLN A 29 -5.23 4.66 -21.59
C GLN A 29 -4.78 4.19 -20.19
N ILE A 30 -5.28 4.86 -19.15
CA ILE A 30 -4.90 4.54 -17.77
C ILE A 30 -5.84 3.48 -17.20
N GLU A 31 -5.27 2.43 -16.61
CA GLU A 31 -6.02 1.41 -15.89
C GLU A 31 -6.06 1.74 -14.39
N ILE A 32 -7.21 1.50 -13.74
CA ILE A 32 -7.38 1.72 -12.31
C ILE A 32 -7.82 0.41 -11.65
N TYR A 33 -7.08 -0.03 -10.64
CA TYR A 33 -7.35 -1.26 -9.89
C TYR A 33 -7.45 -1.01 -8.39
N GLY A 34 -8.41 -1.68 -7.74
CA GLY A 34 -8.39 -1.87 -6.31
C GLY A 34 -7.58 -3.12 -5.95
N ALA A 35 -6.64 -3.00 -5.03
CA ALA A 35 -5.93 -4.14 -4.46
C ALA A 35 -6.34 -4.29 -2.99
N PHE A 36 -6.76 -5.48 -2.60
CA PHE A 36 -7.12 -5.78 -1.23
C PHE A 36 -6.34 -7.00 -0.76
N MET A 37 -5.38 -6.76 0.15
CA MET A 37 -4.41 -7.75 0.59
C MET A 37 -3.70 -8.43 -0.61
N GLY A 38 -3.10 -9.60 -0.37
CA GLY A 38 -2.53 -10.45 -1.41
C GLY A 38 -3.03 -11.89 -1.25
N SER A 39 -2.84 -12.69 -2.28
CA SER A 39 -3.07 -14.12 -2.23
C SER A 39 -2.03 -14.83 -1.35
N LYS A 40 -2.31 -16.10 -1.00
CA LYS A 40 -1.32 -16.96 -0.32
C LYS A 40 -0.04 -17.14 -1.14
N ARG A 41 -0.15 -17.11 -2.48
CA ARG A 41 1.00 -17.17 -3.37
C ARG A 41 1.87 -15.93 -3.23
N ASP A 42 1.26 -14.75 -3.23
CA ASP A 42 1.98 -13.48 -3.06
C ASP A 42 2.74 -13.46 -1.74
N MET A 43 2.15 -13.97 -0.66
CA MET A 43 2.83 -14.12 0.62
C MET A 43 4.08 -15.02 0.52
N GLY A 44 3.98 -16.15 -0.18
CA GLY A 44 5.14 -17.02 -0.43
C GLY A 44 6.26 -16.31 -1.19
N GLU A 45 5.91 -15.49 -2.19
CA GLU A 45 6.87 -14.69 -2.95
C GLU A 45 7.52 -13.59 -2.10
N ILE A 46 6.75 -12.94 -1.21
CA ILE A 46 7.26 -11.95 -0.25
C ILE A 46 8.26 -12.60 0.71
N VAL A 47 7.96 -13.76 1.29
CA VAL A 47 8.89 -14.47 2.19
C VAL A 47 10.18 -14.79 1.48
N ARG A 48 10.12 -15.33 0.25
CA ARG A 48 11.30 -15.61 -0.57
C ARG A 48 12.13 -14.33 -0.80
N PHE A 49 11.47 -13.23 -1.15
CA PHE A 49 12.13 -11.94 -1.36
C PHE A 49 12.84 -11.43 -0.09
N LEU A 50 12.21 -11.58 1.08
CA LEU A 50 12.82 -11.21 2.37
C LEU A 50 14.04 -12.08 2.71
N THR A 51 14.01 -13.37 2.38
CA THR A 51 15.14 -14.27 2.68
C THR A 51 16.31 -14.10 1.70
N GLU A 52 16.04 -13.78 0.43
CA GLU A 52 17.04 -13.81 -0.64
C GLU A 52 17.56 -12.42 -1.05
N VAL A 53 16.71 -11.40 -1.03
CA VAL A 53 17.01 -10.07 -1.58
C VAL A 53 17.03 -9.01 -0.49
N LEU A 54 15.96 -8.90 0.30
CA LEU A 54 15.83 -7.88 1.34
C LEU A 54 16.33 -8.38 2.69
N LYS A 55 17.61 -8.15 2.98
CA LYS A 55 18.27 -8.67 4.20
C LYS A 55 17.71 -8.14 5.53
N ARG A 56 16.98 -7.01 5.55
CA ARG A 56 16.44 -6.40 6.78
C ARG A 56 15.08 -5.74 6.54
N PRO A 57 14.01 -6.16 7.23
CA PRO A 57 12.73 -5.45 7.19
C PRO A 57 12.83 -4.10 7.93
N ALA A 58 12.01 -3.13 7.53
CA ALA A 58 11.91 -1.85 8.21
C ALA A 58 11.05 -2.01 9.47
N ILE A 59 11.69 -2.13 10.63
CA ILE A 59 11.02 -2.20 11.94
C ILE A 59 11.17 -0.83 12.60
N GLY A 60 10.04 -0.12 12.79
CA GLY A 60 10.04 1.21 13.41
C GLY A 60 10.15 1.17 14.93
N VAL A 61 9.29 0.38 15.59
CA VAL A 61 9.21 0.26 17.06
C VAL A 61 8.77 -1.14 17.44
N THR A 62 9.20 -1.61 18.62
CA THR A 62 8.80 -2.91 19.18
C THR A 62 8.19 -2.69 20.56
N PHE A 63 7.02 -3.29 20.79
CA PHE A 63 6.32 -3.25 22.06
C PHE A 63 6.36 -4.63 22.70
N LEU A 64 6.58 -4.69 24.02
CA LEU A 64 6.44 -5.93 24.77
C LEU A 64 4.95 -6.24 24.96
N CYS A 65 4.62 -7.53 25.09
CA CYS A 65 3.24 -8.02 25.20
C CYS A 65 2.42 -7.35 26.31
N ASN A 66 3.07 -6.88 27.39
CA ASN A 66 2.42 -6.22 28.52
C ASN A 66 2.36 -4.69 28.43
N GLN A 67 2.79 -4.08 27.32
CA GLN A 67 2.77 -2.63 27.15
C GLN A 67 1.48 -2.19 26.45
N PRO A 68 0.79 -1.14 26.94
CA PRO A 68 -0.36 -0.58 26.23
C PRO A 68 0.09 0.15 24.96
N LEU A 69 -0.57 -0.13 23.82
CA LEU A 69 -0.26 0.43 22.49
C LEU A 69 -0.60 1.93 22.32
N MET A 70 -0.81 2.68 23.41
CA MET A 70 -1.46 4.01 23.40
C MET A 70 -0.55 5.20 23.06
N HIS A 71 0.66 5.03 22.52
CA HIS A 71 1.53 6.19 22.20
C HIS A 71 1.95 6.32 20.72
N ILE A 72 1.16 5.78 19.80
CA ILE A 72 1.34 6.02 18.36
C ILE A 72 0.19 6.90 17.86
N GLY A 73 0.13 8.15 18.31
CA GLY A 73 -1.02 9.00 18.00
C GLY A 73 -0.91 10.45 18.44
N ASP A 74 0.29 11.04 18.46
CA ASP A 74 0.46 12.50 18.56
C ASP A 74 1.36 12.96 17.42
N GLY A 75 0.79 12.98 16.22
CA GLY A 75 1.38 13.57 15.04
C GLY A 75 0.23 13.99 14.14
N GLU A 76 -0.07 15.29 14.16
CA GLU A 76 -0.91 15.97 13.19
C GLU A 76 -0.64 15.40 11.78
N TYR A 77 -1.70 15.01 11.07
CA TYR A 77 -2.03 15.35 9.66
C TYR A 77 -3.41 14.79 9.33
#